data_AF-A0A081B9T2-F1
#
_entry.id   AF-A0A081B9T2-F1
#
_cell.length_a   1.000
_cell.length_b   1.000
_cell.length_c   1.000
_cell.angle_alpha   90.00
_cell.angle_beta   90.00
_cell.angle_gamma   90.00
#
_symmetry.space_group_name_H-M   'P 1'
#
loop_
_entity.id
_entity.type
_entity.pdbx_description
1 polymer ?
#
loop_
_entity_poly.entity_id
_entity_poly.type
_entity_poly.pdbx_seq_one_letter_code
_entity_poly.pdbx_strand_id
1 'polypeptide(L)'
;MKPDVPLVLQHSFGKLLLEVAPNLTAEYAVGNTSVIGLMMFMSAAEFERGAQLRAEENAEMRAIFEETGGLGLPGDLQKRFGAAAGAREASLLISDLDAENDRLKTLLIELQAALEELDSPPARKLGARIWGFLRQAADKRKLPYPSIG
;
A
#
# COMPACT_ATOMS: atom_id res chain seq x y z
N MET A 1 -8.11 -23.95 17.66
CA MET A 1 -9.06 -22.95 17.13
C MET A 1 -8.25 -21.80 16.53
N LYS A 2 -8.50 -21.41 15.28
CA LYS A 2 -7.91 -20.20 14.67
C LYS A 2 -8.98 -19.11 14.74
N PRO A 3 -8.82 -18.05 15.56
CA PRO A 3 -9.79 -16.97 15.60
C PRO A 3 -9.81 -16.26 14.24
N ASP A 4 -11.01 -16.01 13.73
CA ASP A 4 -11.24 -15.20 12.53
C ASP A 4 -11.16 -13.73 12.94
N VAL A 5 -9.97 -13.13 12.75
CA VAL A 5 -9.67 -11.76 13.21
C VAL A 5 -10.60 -10.73 12.54
N PRO A 6 -10.81 -10.75 11.21
CA PRO A 6 -11.77 -9.85 10.58
C PRO A 6 -13.17 -9.95 11.19
N LEU A 7 -13.66 -11.18 11.40
CA LEU A 7 -15.00 -11.40 11.99
C LEU A 7 -15.10 -10.83 13.41
N VAL A 8 -14.08 -11.08 14.25
CA VAL A 8 -14.04 -10.57 15.64
C VAL A 8 -14.06 -9.04 15.67
N LEU A 9 -13.28 -8.39 14.82
CA LEU A 9 -13.20 -6.93 14.76
C LEU A 9 -14.50 -6.31 14.22
N GLN A 10 -15.10 -6.89 13.18
CA GLN A 10 -16.37 -6.42 12.63
C GLN A 10 -17.54 -6.60 13.61
N HIS A 11 -17.61 -7.74 14.30
CA HIS A 11 -18.61 -7.94 15.36
C HIS A 11 -18.42 -6.97 16.53
N SER A 12 -17.17 -6.70 16.91
CA SER A 12 -16.86 -5.72 17.96
C SER A 12 -17.30 -4.30 17.55
N PHE A 13 -17.05 -3.91 16.30
CA PHE A 13 -17.57 -2.67 15.73
C PHE A 13 -19.11 -2.60 15.81
N GLY A 14 -19.81 -3.64 15.37
CA GLY A 14 -21.27 -3.70 15.42
C GLY A 14 -21.82 -3.54 16.85
N LYS A 15 -21.21 -4.22 17.83
CA LYS A 15 -21.61 -4.07 19.24
C LYS A 15 -21.36 -2.67 19.78
N LEU A 16 -20.19 -2.08 19.48
CA LEU A 16 -19.89 -0.73 19.92
C LEU A 16 -20.90 0.28 19.36
N LEU A 17 -21.28 0.14 18.08
CA LEU A 17 -22.17 1.08 17.42
C LEU A 17 -23.65 0.89 17.79
N LEU A 18 -24.12 -0.36 17.86
CA LEU A 18 -25.54 -0.67 18.00
C LEU A 18 -25.98 -0.88 19.46
N GLU A 19 -25.07 -1.32 20.34
CA GLU A 19 -25.41 -1.64 21.73
C GLU A 19 -24.77 -0.65 22.71
N VAL A 20 -23.50 -0.26 22.51
CA VAL A 20 -22.79 0.59 23.48
C VAL A 20 -23.10 2.07 23.26
N ALA A 21 -22.84 2.59 22.06
CA ALA A 21 -22.95 4.03 21.76
C ALA A 21 -24.31 4.64 22.13
N PRO A 22 -25.48 4.00 21.86
CA PRO A 22 -26.79 4.56 22.22
C PRO A 22 -27.03 4.68 23.73
N ASN A 23 -26.29 3.91 24.53
CA ASN A 23 -26.43 3.89 25.98
C ASN A 23 -25.40 4.78 26.69
N LEU A 24 -24.54 5.48 25.94
CA LEU A 24 -23.60 6.45 26.50
C LEU A 24 -24.28 7.80 26.70
N THR A 25 -24.11 8.37 27.89
CA THR A 25 -24.76 9.64 28.26
C THR A 25 -23.93 10.87 27.89
N ALA A 26 -22.63 10.72 27.65
CA ALA A 26 -21.72 11.80 27.28
C ALA A 26 -21.44 11.79 25.77
N GLU A 27 -21.69 12.92 25.08
CA GLU A 27 -21.45 13.06 23.63
C GLU A 27 -20.00 12.74 23.23
N TYR A 28 -19.02 13.16 24.04
CA TYR A 28 -17.62 12.82 23.83
C TYR A 28 -17.38 11.30 23.82
N ALA A 29 -18.06 10.56 24.71
CA ALA A 29 -17.94 9.11 24.78
C ALA A 29 -18.58 8.42 23.57
N VAL A 30 -19.70 8.94 23.05
CA VAL A 30 -20.32 8.48 21.79
C VAL A 30 -19.37 8.66 20.61
N GLY A 31 -18.77 9.86 20.50
CA GLY A 31 -17.80 10.17 19.44
C GLY A 31 -16.57 9.27 19.49
N ASN A 32 -15.95 9.13 20.65
CA ASN A 32 -14.77 8.27 20.84
C ASN A 32 -15.07 6.80 20.53
N THR A 33 -16.21 6.29 21.01
CA THR A 33 -16.66 4.91 20.74
C THR A 33 -16.86 4.67 19.24
N SER A 34 -17.45 5.63 18.53
CA SER A 34 -17.67 5.54 17.10
C SER A 34 -16.36 5.49 16.31
N VAL A 35 -15.38 6.32 16.69
CA VAL A 35 -14.03 6.30 16.06
C VAL A 35 -13.32 4.98 16.32
N ILE A 36 -13.34 4.47 17.56
CA ILE A 36 -12.76 3.16 17.89
C ILE A 36 -13.41 2.06 17.05
N GLY A 37 -14.73 2.07 16.94
CA GLY A 37 -15.46 1.13 16.12
C GLY A 37 -15.06 1.19 14.64
N LEU A 38 -14.97 2.40 14.07
CA LEU A 38 -14.52 2.59 12.70
C LEU A 38 -13.08 2.07 12.49
N MET A 39 -12.18 2.33 13.43
CA MET A 39 -10.80 1.82 13.38
C MET A 39 -10.75 0.29 13.44
N MET A 40 -11.64 -0.37 14.20
CA MET A 40 -11.76 -1.84 14.19
C MET A 40 -12.19 -2.35 12.82
N PHE A 41 -13.18 -1.72 12.20
CA PHE A 41 -13.65 -2.08 10.85
C PHE A 41 -12.53 -1.95 9.81
N MET A 42 -11.80 -0.85 9.83
CA MET A 42 -10.67 -0.61 8.92
C MET A 42 -9.52 -1.59 9.17
N SER A 43 -9.23 -1.90 10.43
CA SER A 43 -8.20 -2.89 10.81
C SER A 43 -8.57 -4.30 10.36
N ALA A 44 -9.86 -4.66 10.37
CA ALA A 44 -10.33 -5.94 9.84
C ALA A 44 -10.03 -6.09 8.34
N ALA A 45 -10.30 -5.03 7.57
CA ALA A 45 -10.01 -5.01 6.13
C ALA A 45 -8.50 -5.08 5.87
N GLU A 46 -7.70 -4.35 6.65
CA GLU A 46 -6.25 -4.33 6.51
C GLU A 46 -5.59 -5.67 6.90
N PHE A 47 -6.14 -6.36 7.89
CA PHE A 47 -5.65 -7.69 8.28
C PHE A 47 -5.75 -8.70 7.13
N GLU A 48 -6.85 -8.66 6.37
CA GLU A 48 -7.09 -9.63 5.30
C GLU A 48 -6.23 -9.37 4.06
N ARG A 49 -6.13 -8.11 3.62
CA ARG A 49 -5.51 -7.75 2.33
C ARG A 49 -4.16 -7.04 2.43
N GLY A 50 -3.77 -6.58 3.62
CA GLY A 50 -2.68 -5.62 3.78
C GLY A 50 -1.32 -6.13 3.33
N ALA A 51 -0.97 -7.38 3.67
CA ALA A 51 0.29 -7.99 3.26
C ALA A 51 0.33 -8.26 1.75
N GLN A 52 -0.76 -8.82 1.19
CA GLN A 52 -0.85 -9.10 -0.24
C GLN A 52 -0.68 -7.81 -1.07
N LEU A 53 -1.39 -6.74 -0.70
CA LEU A 53 -1.32 -5.48 -1.42
C LEU A 53 0.10 -4.91 -1.47
N ARG A 54 0.84 -4.96 -0.35
CA ARG A 54 2.23 -4.49 -0.30
C ARG A 54 3.17 -5.35 -1.13
N ALA A 55 3.01 -6.67 -1.07
CA ALA A 55 3.80 -7.59 -1.88
C ALA A 55 3.58 -7.36 -3.38
N GLU A 56 2.33 -7.15 -3.80
CA GLU A 56 2.00 -6.80 -5.20
C GLU A 56 2.62 -5.47 -5.62
N GLU A 57 2.53 -4.43 -4.79
CA GLU A 57 3.14 -3.13 -5.07
C GLU A 57 4.66 -3.21 -5.19
N ASN A 58 5.32 -3.95 -4.29
CA ASN A 58 6.77 -4.16 -4.36
C ASN A 58 7.15 -4.91 -5.63
N ALA A 59 6.43 -5.98 -5.97
CA ALA A 59 6.66 -6.74 -7.20
C ALA A 59 6.48 -5.89 -8.46
N GLU A 60 5.46 -5.04 -8.50
CA GLU A 60 5.21 -4.15 -9.64
C GLU A 60 6.30 -3.09 -9.80
N MET A 61 6.78 -2.48 -8.70
CA MET A 61 7.93 -1.56 -8.77
C MET A 61 9.19 -2.26 -9.29
N ARG A 62 9.42 -3.53 -8.90
CA ARG A 62 10.54 -4.32 -9.42
C ARG A 62 10.42 -4.59 -10.92
N ALA A 63 9.22 -4.92 -11.40
CA ALA A 63 8.97 -5.09 -12.84
C ALA A 63 9.26 -3.80 -13.63
N ILE A 64 8.88 -2.63 -13.09
CA ILE A 64 9.25 -1.34 -13.68
C ILE A 64 10.78 -1.17 -13.74
N PHE A 65 11.53 -1.61 -12.73
CA PHE A 65 12.99 -1.54 -12.75
C PHE A 65 13.63 -2.47 -13.78
N GLU A 66 13.01 -3.62 -14.08
CA GLU A 66 13.47 -4.53 -15.15
C GLU A 66 13.41 -3.86 -16.54
N GLU A 67 12.41 -3.01 -16.77
CA GLU A 67 12.21 -2.30 -18.04
C GLU A 67 13.23 -1.18 -18.30
N THR A 68 14.14 -0.90 -17.36
CA THR A 68 15.15 0.16 -17.51
C THR A 68 16.28 -0.20 -18.48
N GLY A 69 16.39 -1.48 -18.86
CA GLY A 69 17.44 -1.98 -19.74
C GLY A 69 17.53 -1.24 -21.07
N GLY A 70 18.73 -0.75 -21.41
CA GLY A 70 18.99 -0.10 -22.70
C GLY A 70 18.54 1.36 -22.81
N LEU A 71 18.07 1.98 -21.72
CA LEU A 71 17.68 3.40 -21.71
C LEU A 71 18.86 4.38 -21.67
N GLY A 72 20.09 3.89 -21.47
CA GLY A 72 21.28 4.75 -21.38
C GLY A 72 21.40 5.50 -20.04
N LEU A 73 20.82 4.95 -18.97
CA LEU A 73 20.92 5.49 -17.61
C LEU A 73 22.38 5.43 -17.09
N PRO A 74 22.75 6.29 -16.12
CA PRO A 74 24.05 6.21 -15.44
C PRO A 74 24.32 4.79 -14.90
N GLY A 75 25.56 4.32 -15.06
CA GLY A 75 25.90 2.92 -14.82
C GLY A 75 25.75 2.46 -13.37
N ASP A 76 25.89 3.35 -12.41
CA ASP A 76 25.61 3.12 -10.99
C ASP A 76 24.10 2.99 -10.73
N LEU A 77 23.30 3.87 -11.33
CA LEU A 77 21.85 3.86 -11.20
C LEU A 77 21.23 2.62 -11.86
N GLN A 78 21.71 2.26 -13.06
CA GLN A 78 21.31 1.03 -13.75
C GLN A 78 21.59 -0.23 -12.91
N LYS A 79 22.73 -0.28 -12.20
CA LYS A 79 23.05 -1.41 -11.31
C LYS A 79 22.08 -1.49 -10.13
N ARG A 80 21.71 -0.35 -9.54
CA ARG A 80 20.75 -0.30 -8.43
C ARG A 80 19.36 -0.76 -8.85
N PHE A 81 18.90 -0.37 -10.04
CA PHE A 81 17.65 -0.87 -10.60
C PHE A 81 17.71 -2.36 -10.91
N GLY A 82 18.79 -2.86 -11.53
CA GLY A 82 18.97 -4.30 -11.76
C GLY A 82 19.00 -5.12 -10.48
N ALA A 83 19.65 -4.63 -9.42
CA ALA A 83 19.66 -5.29 -8.12
C ALA A 83 18.27 -5.29 -7.45
N ALA A 84 17.53 -4.19 -7.56
CA ALA A 84 16.17 -4.10 -7.02
C ALA A 84 15.21 -5.02 -7.79
N ALA A 85 15.29 -5.04 -9.12
CA ALA A 85 14.52 -5.91 -10.00
C ALA A 85 14.64 -7.39 -9.62
N GLY A 86 15.88 -7.89 -9.44
CA GLY A 86 16.14 -9.31 -9.16
C GLY A 86 15.91 -9.74 -7.71
N ALA A 87 15.64 -8.82 -6.79
CA ALA A 87 15.43 -9.13 -5.38
C ALA A 87 14.01 -9.62 -5.08
N ARG A 88 13.83 -10.23 -3.90
CA ARG A 88 12.54 -10.76 -3.41
C ARG A 88 12.32 -10.34 -1.97
N GLU A 89 11.07 -10.34 -1.54
CA GLU A 89 10.70 -10.04 -0.16
C GLU A 89 11.35 -11.06 0.79
N ALA A 90 12.02 -10.54 1.82
CA ALA A 90 12.68 -11.37 2.84
C ALA A 90 11.67 -12.06 3.75
N SER A 91 10.50 -11.44 3.95
CA SER A 91 9.40 -11.98 4.73
C SER A 91 8.06 -11.41 4.23
N LEU A 92 6.96 -11.96 4.74
CA LEU A 92 5.60 -11.45 4.49
C LEU A 92 5.06 -10.62 5.67
N LEU A 93 5.93 -10.24 6.61
CA LEU A 93 5.55 -9.35 7.70
C LEU A 93 5.26 -7.96 7.11
N ILE A 94 4.15 -7.36 7.53
CA ILE A 94 3.73 -6.03 7.04
C ILE A 94 4.85 -4.99 7.23
N SER A 95 5.55 -5.02 8.36
CA SER A 95 6.67 -4.11 8.64
C SER A 95 7.82 -4.24 7.65
N ASP A 96 8.15 -5.46 7.25
CA ASP A 96 9.27 -5.72 6.33
C ASP A 96 8.86 -5.33 4.90
N LEU A 97 7.62 -5.64 4.52
CA LEU A 97 7.04 -5.24 3.25
C LEU A 97 6.96 -3.71 3.13
N ASP A 98 6.59 -2.99 4.19
CA ASP A 98 6.57 -1.53 4.23
C ASP A 98 7.97 -0.93 4.11
N ALA A 99 8.95 -1.46 4.86
CA ALA A 99 10.33 -1.00 4.78
C ALA A 99 10.90 -1.17 3.35
N GLU A 100 10.61 -2.29 2.71
CA GLU A 100 11.02 -2.53 1.34
C GLU A 100 10.25 -1.64 0.34
N ASN A 101 8.96 -1.41 0.57
CA ASN A 101 8.15 -0.50 -0.25
C ASN A 101 8.72 0.93 -0.23
N ASP A 102 9.11 1.45 0.93
CA ASP A 102 9.70 2.78 1.08
C ASP A 102 11.05 2.88 0.36
N ARG A 103 11.88 1.83 0.46
CA ARG A 103 13.14 1.72 -0.28
C ARG A 103 12.91 1.73 -1.79
N LEU A 104 11.94 0.96 -2.28
CA LEU A 104 11.61 0.88 -3.71
C LEU A 104 11.00 2.20 -4.22
N LYS A 105 10.16 2.88 -3.44
CA LYS A 105 9.64 4.22 -3.77
C LYS A 105 10.74 5.25 -3.90
N THR A 106 11.75 5.20 -3.04
CA THR A 106 12.92 6.07 -3.14
C THR A 106 13.64 5.85 -4.49
N LEU A 107 13.85 4.59 -4.88
CA LEU A 107 14.40 4.25 -6.20
C LEU A 107 13.49 4.68 -7.36
N LEU A 108 12.17 4.58 -7.19
CA LEU A 108 11.20 5.00 -8.21
C LEU A 108 11.26 6.51 -8.46
N ILE A 109 11.47 7.31 -7.42
CA ILE A 109 11.69 8.77 -7.54
C ILE A 109 12.97 9.06 -8.33
N GLU A 110 14.06 8.36 -8.03
CA GLU A 110 15.32 8.51 -8.76
C GLU A 110 15.18 8.09 -10.24
N LEU A 111 14.44 7.01 -10.50
CA LEU A 111 14.12 6.60 -11.86
C LEU A 111 13.34 7.69 -12.60
N GLN A 112 12.28 8.21 -11.98
CA GLN A 112 11.46 9.27 -12.57
C GLN A 112 12.31 10.49 -12.93
N ALA A 113 13.19 10.94 -12.03
CA ALA A 113 14.11 12.06 -12.29
C ALA A 113 15.05 11.78 -13.46
N ALA A 114 15.64 10.58 -13.54
CA ALA A 114 16.54 10.21 -14.63
C ALA A 114 15.82 10.10 -15.99
N LEU A 115 14.56 9.65 -16.01
CA LEU A 115 13.76 9.57 -17.22
C LEU A 115 13.40 10.97 -17.75
N GLU A 116 13.17 11.93 -16.86
CA GLU A 116 12.90 13.33 -17.22
C GLU A 116 14.12 14.00 -17.86
N GLU A 117 15.34 13.63 -17.47
CA GLU A 117 16.57 14.13 -18.11
C GLU A 117 16.83 13.51 -19.49
N LEU A 118 16.49 12.23 -19.70
CA LEU A 118 16.73 11.53 -20.97
C LEU A 118 15.80 11.99 -22.11
N ASP A 119 14.54 12.35 -21.79
CA ASP A 119 13.47 12.79 -22.69
C ASP A 119 13.34 12.03 -24.04
N SER A 120 13.70 10.75 -24.05
CA SER A 120 13.56 9.88 -25.22
C SER A 120 12.16 9.24 -25.30
N PRO A 121 11.68 8.79 -26.48
CA PRO A 121 10.39 8.10 -26.56
C PRO A 121 10.28 6.86 -25.64
N PRO A 122 11.32 6.00 -25.50
CA PRO A 122 11.32 4.92 -24.51
C PRO A 122 11.24 5.43 -23.07
N ALA A 123 11.97 6.49 -22.73
CA ALA A 123 11.95 7.06 -21.37
C ALA A 123 10.57 7.63 -21.01
N ARG A 124 9.93 8.36 -21.94
CA ARG A 124 8.56 8.88 -21.76
C ARG A 124 7.53 7.76 -21.61
N LYS A 125 7.68 6.65 -22.34
CA LYS A 125 6.81 5.47 -22.20
C LYS A 125 6.92 4.86 -20.80
N LEU A 126 8.15 4.69 -20.29
CA LEU A 126 8.37 4.16 -18.94
C LEU A 126 7.87 5.14 -17.87
N GLY A 127 8.08 6.45 -18.05
CA GLY A 127 7.51 7.47 -17.17
C GLY A 127 5.97 7.39 -17.10
N ALA A 128 5.30 7.21 -18.23
CA ALA A 128 3.84 6.99 -18.25
C ALA A 128 3.42 5.69 -17.53
N ARG A 129 4.23 4.62 -17.61
CA ARG A 129 4.02 3.37 -16.87
C ARG A 129 4.09 3.58 -15.37
N ILE A 130 5.05 4.38 -14.89
CA ILE A 130 5.20 4.75 -13.47
C ILE A 130 3.95 5.50 -12.99
N TRP A 131 3.48 6.50 -13.75
CA TRP A 131 2.24 7.21 -13.41
C TRP A 131 1.01 6.29 -13.36
N GLY A 132 0.90 5.36 -14.31
CA GLY A 132 -0.15 4.34 -14.31
C GLY A 132 -0.11 3.46 -13.05
N PHE A 133 1.08 3.04 -12.64
CA PHE A 133 1.29 2.31 -11.38
C PHE A 133 0.87 3.13 -10.16
N LEU A 134 1.37 4.37 -10.01
CA LEU A 134 1.06 5.22 -8.86
C LEU A 134 -0.45 5.45 -8.70
N ARG A 135 -1.15 5.66 -9.82
CA ARG A 135 -2.61 5.78 -9.82
C ARG A 135 -3.28 4.51 -9.32
N GLN A 136 -2.89 3.35 -9.85
CA GLN A 136 -3.48 2.07 -9.45
C GLN A 136 -3.20 1.74 -7.98
N ALA A 137 -1.99 2.00 -7.50
CA ALA A 137 -1.62 1.82 -6.10
C ALA A 137 -2.47 2.70 -5.17
N ALA A 138 -2.65 3.98 -5.51
CA ALA A 138 -3.51 4.89 -4.77
C ALA A 138 -4.97 4.43 -4.74
N ASP A 139 -5.49 3.93 -5.86
CA ASP A 139 -6.86 3.40 -5.95
C ASP A 139 -7.03 2.14 -5.09
N LYS A 140 -6.08 1.19 -5.14
CA LYS A 140 -6.13 -0.04 -4.33
C LYS A 140 -6.06 0.24 -2.83
N ARG A 141 -5.34 1.29 -2.40
CA ARG A 141 -5.18 1.69 -1.00
C ARG A 141 -6.37 2.44 -0.42
N LYS A 142 -7.42 2.71 -1.20
CA LYS A 142 -8.67 3.27 -0.67
C LYS A 142 -9.21 2.37 0.44
N LEU A 143 -9.48 2.98 1.60
CA LEU A 143 -10.00 2.27 2.75
C LEU A 143 -11.52 2.11 2.57
N PRO A 144 -12.07 0.91 2.86
CA PRO A 144 -13.50 0.71 2.79
C PRO A 144 -14.15 1.56 3.88
N TYR A 145 -15.19 2.32 3.50
CA TYR A 145 -16.08 2.94 4.47
C TYR A 145 -17.23 1.98 4.76
N PRO A 146 -17.63 1.81 6.04
CA PRO A 146 -18.80 1.00 6.37
C PRO A 146 -20.04 1.64 5.74
N SER A 147 -20.80 0.86 4.97
CA SER A 147 -22.11 1.27 4.50
C SER A 147 -23.07 1.19 5.68
N ILE A 148 -23.33 2.33 6.32
CA ILE A 148 -24.37 2.45 7.36
C ILE A 148 -25.67 2.73 6.60
N GLY A 149 -26.42 1.67 6.32
CA GLY A 149 -27.77 1.71 5.74
C GLY A 149 -28.78 1.32 6.79
#